data_AF-A0A1F7QIX7-F1
#
_entry.id   AF-A0A1F7QIX7-F1
#
_cell.length_a   1.000
_cell.length_b   1.000
_cell.length_c   1.000
_cell.angle_alpha   90.00
_cell.angle_beta   90.00
_cell.angle_gamma   90.00
#
_symmetry.space_group_name_H-M   'P 1'
#
loop_
_entity.id
_entity.type
_entity.pdbx_description
1 polymer ?
#
loop_
_entity_poly.entity_id
_entity_poly.type
_entity_poly.pdbx_seq_one_letter_code
_entity_poly.pdbx_strand_id
1 'polypeptide(L)'
;MLIFGVIGYVFKKLDYPLAPLVLALVLGDLAENALRQSLIMSQGSLGIFFTRPIGGAINAVALFFFAMPVLTAWRRRARGAPLPPRA
;
A
#
# COMPACT_ATOMS: atom_id res chain seq x y z
N MET A 1 13.81 -16.98 21.59
CA MET A 1 15.06 -16.62 20.89
C MET A 1 15.25 -17.36 19.58
N LEU A 2 15.06 -18.68 19.54
CA LEU A 2 15.15 -19.47 18.30
C LEU A 2 14.20 -18.97 17.18
N ILE A 3 12.97 -18.59 17.53
CA ILE A 3 11.99 -18.02 16.59
C ILE A 3 12.50 -16.74 15.91
N PHE A 4 13.05 -15.80 16.68
CA PHE A 4 13.62 -14.56 16.13
C PHE A 4 14.86 -14.81 15.26
N GLY A 5 15.67 -15.83 15.59
CA GLY A 5 16.79 -16.27 14.75
C GLY A 5 16.34 -16.82 13.38
N VAL A 6 15.26 -17.62 13.36
CA VAL A 6 14.66 -18.12 12.12
C VAL A 6 14.10 -16.97 11.28
N ILE A 7 13.38 -16.03 11.89
CA ILE A 7 12.83 -14.85 11.21
C ILE A 7 13.94 -14.00 10.60
N GLY A 8 15.01 -13.72 11.36
CA GLY A 8 16.18 -12.98 10.86
C GLY A 8 16.88 -13.69 9.70
N TYR A 9 16.99 -15.02 9.75
CA TYR A 9 17.53 -15.81 8.65
C TYR A 9 16.66 -15.73 7.38
N VAL A 10 15.33 -15.79 7.52
CA VAL A 10 14.39 -15.64 6.40
C VAL A 10 14.52 -14.24 5.76
N PHE A 11 14.60 -13.18 6.57
CA PHE A 11 14.77 -11.82 6.05
C PHE A 11 16.11 -11.64 5.34
N LYS A 12 17.18 -12.24 5.85
CA LYS A 12 18.48 -12.27 5.17
C LYS A 12 18.42 -13.06 3.85
N LYS A 13 17.69 -14.17 3.80
CA LYS A 13 17.57 -15.00 2.59
C LYS A 13 16.71 -14.35 1.49
N LEU A 14 15.79 -13.48 1.86
CA LEU A 14 14.92 -12.73 0.96
C LEU A 14 15.50 -11.36 0.57
N ASP A 15 16.75 -11.08 0.96
CA ASP A 15 17.43 -9.79 0.77
C ASP A 15 16.59 -8.59 1.23
N TYR A 16 15.78 -8.77 2.28
CA TYR A 16 14.99 -7.67 2.83
C TYR A 16 15.92 -6.67 3.52
N PRO A 17 16.02 -5.43 3.01
CA PRO A 17 16.83 -4.42 3.66
C PRO A 17 16.24 -4.05 5.02
N LEU A 18 17.09 -3.94 6.04
CA LEU A 18 16.66 -3.60 7.40
C LEU A 18 16.06 -2.19 7.48
N ALA A 19 16.56 -1.26 6.66
CA ALA A 19 16.12 0.14 6.69
C ALA A 19 14.62 0.32 6.35
N PRO A 20 14.07 -0.25 5.27
CA PRO A 20 12.63 -0.27 5.02
C PRO A 20 11.81 -0.96 6.11
N LEU A 21 12.34 -1.98 6.78
CA LEU A 21 11.63 -2.65 7.88
C LEU A 21 11.43 -1.70 9.07
N VAL A 22 12.49 -0.98 9.46
CA VAL A 22 12.42 0.04 10.52
C VAL A 22 11.52 1.20 10.10
N LEU A 23 11.62 1.64 8.84
CA LEU A 23 10.76 2.68 8.31
C LEU A 23 9.28 2.28 8.34
N ALA A 24 8.95 1.04 7.96
CA ALA A 24 7.60 0.51 8.01
C ALA A 24 7.05 0.46 9.45
N LEU A 25 7.90 0.12 10.43
CA LEU A 25 7.52 0.14 11.85
C LEU A 25 7.14 1.56 12.30
N VAL A 26 8.00 2.55 12.03
CA VAL A 26 7.77 3.95 12.41
C VAL A 26 6.57 4.54 11.67
N LEU A 27 6.48 4.31 10.35
CA LEU A 27 5.36 4.77 9.54
C LEU A 27 4.04 4.09 9.95
N GLY A 28 4.09 2.84 10.41
CA GLY A 28 2.93 2.12 10.91
C GLY A 28 2.31 2.81 12.11
N ASP A 29 3.13 3.17 13.11
CA ASP A 29 2.65 3.90 14.30
C ASP A 29 2.05 5.25 13.93
N LEU A 30 2.67 5.97 13.00
CA LEU A 30 2.15 7.24 12.50
C LEU A 30 0.82 7.06 11.76
N ALA A 31 0.70 6.01 10.95
CA ALA A 31 -0.52 5.69 10.20
C ALA A 31 -1.68 5.33 11.14
N GLU A 32 -1.44 4.48 12.15
CA GLU A 32 -2.43 4.10 13.16
C GLU A 32 -2.90 5.32 13.95
N ASN A 33 -1.98 6.20 14.35
CA ASN A 33 -2.33 7.42 15.06
C ASN A 33 -3.20 8.36 14.21
N ALA A 34 -2.85 8.55 12.94
CA ALA A 34 -3.64 9.38 12.01
C ALA A 34 -5.01 8.75 11.72
N LEU A 35 -5.09 7.42 11.55
CA LEU A 35 -6.33 6.67 11.36
C LEU A 35 -7.24 6.83 12.58
N ARG A 36 -6.72 6.58 13.78
CA ARG A 36 -7.45 6.73 15.05
C ARG A 36 -7.96 8.14 15.24
N GLN A 37 -7.11 9.15 15.01
CA GLN A 37 -7.49 10.55 15.09
C GLN A 37 -8.65 10.87 14.14
N SER A 38 -8.57 10.42 12.89
CA SER A 38 -9.63 10.62 11.89
C SER A 38 -10.93 9.95 12.32
N LEU A 39 -10.85 8.72 12.84
CA LEU A 39 -12.02 7.97 13.30
C LEU A 39 -12.68 8.63 14.52
N ILE A 40 -11.91 9.11 15.49
CA ILE A 40 -12.44 9.85 16.64
C ILE A 40 -13.18 11.11 16.18
N MET A 41 -12.60 11.87 15.24
CA MET A 41 -13.23 13.06 14.67
C MET A 41 -14.55 12.75 13.94
N SER A 42 -14.67 11.55 13.39
CA SER A 42 -15.85 11.07 12.65
C SER A 42 -16.87 10.32 13.51
N GLN A 43 -16.62 10.19 14.82
CA GLN A 43 -17.40 9.33 15.72
C GLN A 43 -17.45 7.86 15.26
N GLY A 44 -16.35 7.35 14.68
CA GLY A 44 -16.23 5.98 14.17
C GLY A 44 -16.69 5.77 12.73
N SER A 45 -17.09 6.82 12.01
CA SER A 45 -17.49 6.72 10.60
C SER A 45 -16.31 6.74 9.62
N LEU A 46 -16.10 5.64 8.90
CA LEU A 46 -15.18 5.57 7.76
C LEU A 46 -15.57 6.52 6.61
N GLY A 47 -16.77 7.09 6.63
CA GLY A 47 -17.20 8.10 5.66
C GLY A 47 -16.35 9.37 5.69
N ILE A 48 -15.61 9.64 6.77
CA ILE A 48 -14.77 10.85 6.89
C ILE A 48 -13.70 10.99 5.80
N PHE A 49 -13.24 9.85 5.24
CA PHE A 49 -12.27 9.84 4.16
C PHE A 49 -12.85 10.34 2.82
N PHE A 50 -14.17 10.38 2.66
CA PHE A 50 -14.85 10.82 1.44
C PHE A 50 -15.70 12.08 1.66
N THR A 51 -16.17 12.35 2.88
CA THR A 51 -16.97 13.54 3.18
C THR A 51 -16.15 14.81 3.32
N ARG A 52 -14.86 14.72 3.68
CA ARG A 52 -13.97 15.88 3.71
C ARG A 52 -13.42 16.18 2.30
N PRO A 53 -13.59 17.41 1.77
CA PRO A 53 -13.23 17.72 0.38
C PRO A 53 -11.76 17.48 0.06
N ILE A 54 -10.85 17.85 0.97
CA ILE A 54 -9.40 17.65 0.80
C ILE A 54 -9.02 16.17 0.94
N GLY A 55 -9.53 15.51 2.00
CA GLY A 55 -9.26 14.09 2.24
C GLY A 55 -9.79 13.20 1.10
N GLY A 56 -11.01 13.47 0.64
CA GLY A 56 -11.63 12.78 -0.48
C GLY A 56 -10.89 12.97 -1.79
N ALA A 57 -10.43 14.19 -2.11
CA ALA A 57 -9.65 14.45 -3.30
C ALA A 57 -8.31 13.68 -3.28
N ILE A 58 -7.58 13.72 -2.17
CA ILE A 58 -6.32 12.99 -2.01
C ILE A 58 -6.56 11.48 -2.10
N ASN A 59 -7.58 10.97 -1.43
CA ASN A 59 -7.90 9.54 -1.42
C ASN A 59 -8.33 9.06 -2.82
N ALA A 60 -9.09 9.86 -3.56
CA ALA A 60 -9.46 9.56 -4.94
C ALA A 60 -8.23 9.49 -5.87
N VAL A 61 -7.31 10.44 -5.76
CA VAL A 61 -6.05 10.44 -6.53
C VAL A 61 -5.17 9.24 -6.16
N ALA A 62 -5.04 8.94 -4.86
CA ALA A 62 -4.29 7.79 -4.39
C ALA A 62 -4.87 6.47 -4.93
N LEU A 63 -6.19 6.30 -4.85
CA LEU A 63 -6.87 5.11 -5.36
C LEU A 63 -6.75 5.00 -6.88
N PHE A 64 -6.79 6.12 -7.61
CA PHE A 64 -6.58 6.16 -9.05
C PHE A 64 -5.18 5.66 -9.44
N PHE A 65 -4.12 6.19 -8.82
CA PHE A 65 -2.75 5.73 -9.08
C PHE A 65 -2.51 4.29 -8.65
N PHE A 66 -3.09 3.87 -7.53
CA PHE A 66 -3.02 2.50 -7.06
C PHE A 66 -3.71 1.51 -8.03
N ALA A 67 -4.87 1.88 -8.58
CA ALA A 67 -5.63 1.06 -9.52
C ALA A 67 -5.05 1.07 -10.95
N MET A 68 -4.32 2.12 -11.34
CA MET A 68 -3.74 2.28 -12.68
C MET A 68 -2.92 1.07 -13.18
N PRO A 69 -1.96 0.50 -12.44
CA PRO A 69 -1.20 -0.67 -12.90
C PRO A 69 -2.09 -1.90 -13.09
N VAL A 70 -3.07 -2.11 -12.20
CA VAL A 70 -4.02 -3.23 -12.30
C VAL A 70 -4.91 -3.08 -13.53
N LEU A 71 -5.47 -1.88 -13.74
CA LEU A 71 -6.33 -1.56 -14.88
C LEU A 71 -5.58 -1.65 -16.21
N THR A 72 -4.33 -1.20 -16.27
CA THR A 72 -3.52 -1.30 -17.49
C THR A 72 -3.11 -2.74 -17.78
N ALA A 73 -2.77 -3.54 -16.76
CA ALA A 73 -2.49 -4.96 -16.93
C ALA A 73 -3.73 -5.73 -17.44
N TRP A 74 -4.90 -5.48 -16.85
CA TRP A 74 -6.18 -6.04 -17.32
C TRP A 74 -6.51 -5.60 -18.75
N ARG A 75 -6.36 -4.31 -19.07
CA ARG A 75 -6.61 -3.77 -20.41
C ARG A 75 -5.66 -4.32 -21.47
N ARG A 76 -4.40 -4.63 -21.13
CA ARG A 76 -3.42 -5.27 -22.03
C ARG A 76 -3.78 -6.73 -22.29
N ARG A 77 -4.24 -7.43 -21.25
CA ARG A 77 -4.68 -8.83 -21.32
C ARG A 77 -5.99 -8.98 -22.11
N ALA A 78 -6.92 -8.04 -21.95
CA ALA A 78 -8.18 -7.99 -22.70
C ALA A 78 -7.99 -7.55 -24.17
N ARG A 79 -6.96 -6.76 -24.48
CA ARG A 79 -6.67 -6.32 -25.86
C ARG A 79 -5.82 -7.29 -26.68
N GLY A 80 -5.47 -8.47 -26.15
CA GLY A 80 -4.77 -9.51 -26.91
C GLY A 80 -3.57 -8.97 -27.69
N ALA A 81 -2.72 -8.15 -27.05
CA ALA A 81 -1.59 -7.56 -27.76
C ALA A 81 -0.68 -8.68 -28.32
N PRO A 82 -0.44 -8.72 -29.64
CA PRO A 82 0.33 -9.78 -30.27
C PRO A 82 1.76 -9.77 -29.73
N LEU A 83 2.30 -10.97 -29.51
CA LEU A 83 3.66 -11.20 -29.02
C LEU A 83 4.67 -10.39 -29.86
N PRO A 84 5.62 -9.65 -29.25
CA PRO A 84 6.70 -9.04 -30.02
C PRO A 84 7.52 -10.14 -30.73
N PRO A 85 7.96 -9.93 -31.99
CA PRO A 85 8.74 -10.91 -32.72
C PRO A 85 10.05 -11.15 -31.96
N ARG A 86 10.30 -12.41 -31.59
CA ARG A 86 11.63 -12.85 -31.17
C ARG A 86 12.54 -12.75 -32.40
N ALA A 87 13.44 -11.78 -32.39
CA ALA A 87 14.64 -11.75 -33.23
C ALA A 87 15.82 -12.21 -32.36
#